data_AF-A0A7R9ISZ5-F1
#
_entry.id   AF-A0A7R9ISZ5-F1
#
_cell.length_a   1.000
_cell.length_b   1.000
_cell.length_c   1.000
_cell.angle_alpha   90.00
_cell.angle_beta   90.00
_cell.angle_gamma   90.00
#
_symmetry.space_group_name_H-M   'P 1'
#
loop_
_entity.id
_entity.type
_entity.pdbx_description
1 polymer ?
#
loop_
_entity_poly.entity_id
_entity_poly.type
_entity_poly.pdbx_seq_one_letter_code
_entity_poly.pdbx_strand_id
1 'polypeptide(L)'
;VFDVLKATNPDFHQKLVMVPGDCSLPMIGLSPSDYEMLTQQVNIIFHLAATVRFDEKFNIAVPINIGGTKEIIDLCRTCVNLKSMVYVSTAYCNCPLKEIKECFYDPPLDAEEDINYLSTTDEAVLEVLKYK
;
A
#
# COMPACT_ATOMS: atom_id res chain seq x y z
N VAL A 1 13.56 -20.17 9.07
CA VAL A 1 12.21 -19.64 8.69
C VAL A 1 11.70 -20.29 7.41
N PHE A 2 12.48 -20.39 6.33
CA PHE A 2 12.02 -21.02 5.07
C PHE A 2 12.39 -22.50 4.90
N ASP A 3 12.80 -23.19 5.98
CA ASP A 3 13.36 -24.54 5.91
C ASP A 3 12.32 -25.57 5.46
N VAL A 4 11.07 -25.42 5.92
CA VAL A 4 9.94 -26.26 5.47
C VAL A 4 9.66 -26.05 3.98
N LEU A 5 9.63 -24.79 3.49
CA LEU A 5 9.40 -24.48 2.08
C LEU A 5 10.47 -25.10 1.18
N LYS A 6 11.75 -24.99 1.58
CA LYS A 6 12.88 -25.58 0.85
C LYS A 6 12.78 -27.11 0.79
N ALA A 7 12.30 -27.74 1.85
CA ALA A 7 12.13 -29.19 1.90
C ALA A 7 10.92 -29.69 1.10
N THR A 8 9.78 -28.97 1.14
CA THR A 8 8.53 -29.41 0.51
C THR A 8 8.39 -28.96 -0.95
N ASN A 9 9.05 -27.86 -1.35
CA ASN A 9 9.04 -27.35 -2.71
C ASN A 9 10.42 -26.77 -3.10
N PRO A 10 11.42 -27.63 -3.39
CA PRO A 10 12.80 -27.19 -3.67
C PRO A 10 12.92 -26.19 -4.83
N ASP A 11 12.05 -26.31 -5.83
CA ASP A 11 12.04 -25.49 -7.04
C ASP A 11 11.11 -24.26 -6.95
N PHE A 12 10.71 -23.85 -5.74
CA PHE A 12 9.80 -22.70 -5.55
C PHE A 12 10.28 -21.42 -6.25
N HIS A 13 11.60 -21.24 -6.36
CA HIS A 13 12.23 -20.10 -6.99
C HIS A 13 11.89 -19.96 -8.48
N GLN A 14 11.56 -21.06 -9.18
CA GLN A 14 11.13 -21.03 -10.59
C GLN A 14 9.78 -20.31 -10.78
N LYS A 15 8.99 -20.17 -9.70
CA LYS A 15 7.72 -19.44 -9.69
C LYS A 15 7.88 -17.98 -9.28
N LEU A 16 9.10 -17.54 -8.96
CA LEU A 16 9.38 -16.18 -8.52
C LEU A 16 9.86 -15.34 -9.69
N VAL A 17 9.17 -14.23 -9.92
CA VAL A 17 9.59 -13.17 -10.83
C VAL A 17 9.79 -11.92 -9.98
N MET A 18 11.02 -11.42 -9.94
CA MET A 18 11.32 -10.17 -9.25
C MET A 18 11.01 -9.00 -10.16
N VAL A 19 10.23 -8.05 -9.65
CA VAL A 19 9.90 -6.82 -10.36
C VAL A 19 10.40 -5.64 -9.51
N PRO A 20 11.33 -4.82 -10.01
CA PRO A 20 11.77 -3.61 -9.33
C PRO A 20 10.63 -2.61 -9.18
N GLY A 21 10.52 -1.98 -8.02
CA GLY A 21 9.51 -0.95 -7.75
C GLY A 21 9.74 -0.26 -6.40
N ASP A 22 9.09 0.87 -6.22
CA ASP A 22 9.11 1.70 -5.01
C ASP A 22 7.73 2.35 -4.81
N CYS A 23 7.09 2.05 -3.68
CA CYS A 23 5.75 2.56 -3.36
C CYS A 23 5.71 4.09 -3.13
N SER A 24 6.86 4.74 -2.93
CA SER A 24 6.93 6.21 -2.84
C SER A 24 6.89 6.91 -4.19
N LEU A 25 7.02 6.16 -5.30
CA LEU A 25 7.09 6.71 -6.66
C LEU A 25 5.76 6.52 -7.42
N PRO A 26 5.48 7.38 -8.42
CA PRO A 26 4.37 7.17 -9.35
C PRO A 26 4.45 5.79 -10.01
N MET A 27 3.29 5.18 -10.27
CA MET A 27 3.17 3.83 -10.81
C MET A 27 3.98 2.80 -10.03
N ILE A 28 4.15 3.02 -8.72
CA ILE A 28 5.02 2.25 -7.80
C ILE A 28 6.44 2.01 -8.35
N GLY A 29 6.96 2.94 -9.15
CA GLY A 29 8.31 2.87 -9.73
C GLY A 29 8.50 1.79 -10.80
N LEU A 30 7.41 1.22 -11.34
CA LEU A 30 7.48 0.17 -12.36
C LEU A 30 7.98 0.71 -13.70
N SER A 31 8.74 -0.13 -14.41
CA SER A 31 8.98 0.11 -15.83
C SER A 31 7.68 -0.05 -16.63
N PRO A 32 7.54 0.60 -17.80
CA PRO A 32 6.36 0.40 -18.65
C PRO A 32 6.11 -1.07 -19.02
N SER A 33 7.18 -1.84 -19.27
CA SER A 33 7.10 -3.26 -19.61
C SER A 33 6.62 -4.11 -18.43
N ASP A 34 7.09 -3.82 -17.22
CA ASP A 34 6.64 -4.55 -16.02
C ASP A 34 5.18 -4.21 -15.69
N TYR A 35 4.81 -2.94 -15.82
CA TYR A 35 3.42 -2.51 -15.64
C TYR A 35 2.50 -3.25 -16.61
N GLU A 36 2.86 -3.30 -17.91
CA GLU A 36 2.09 -4.05 -18.90
C GLU A 36 2.00 -5.55 -18.55
N MET A 37 3.13 -6.20 -18.22
CA MET A 37 3.14 -7.60 -17.81
C MET A 37 2.18 -7.86 -16.64
N LEU A 38 2.22 -7.02 -15.61
CA LEU A 38 1.37 -7.16 -14.42
C LEU A 38 -0.11 -6.98 -14.77
N THR A 39 -0.46 -5.97 -15.58
CA THR A 39 -1.85 -5.75 -16.00
C THR A 39 -2.44 -6.93 -16.78
N GLN A 40 -1.63 -7.62 -17.58
CA GLN A 40 -2.11 -8.75 -18.39
C GLN A 40 -2.19 -10.07 -17.59
N GLN A 41 -1.28 -10.28 -16.65
CA GLN A 41 -1.07 -11.62 -16.06
C GLN A 41 -1.56 -11.76 -14.62
N VAL A 42 -1.72 -10.66 -13.87
CA VAL A 42 -2.03 -10.74 -12.43
C VAL A 42 -3.52 -10.99 -12.19
N ASN A 43 -3.82 -11.96 -11.33
CA ASN A 43 -5.17 -12.27 -10.87
C ASN A 43 -5.44 -11.84 -9.43
N ILE A 44 -4.43 -11.83 -8.57
CA ILE A 44 -4.58 -11.51 -7.15
C ILE A 44 -3.40 -10.62 -6.75
N ILE A 45 -3.70 -9.50 -6.10
CA ILE A 45 -2.68 -8.58 -5.57
C ILE A 45 -2.74 -8.62 -4.05
N PHE A 46 -1.61 -8.92 -3.42
CA PHE A 46 -1.43 -8.79 -1.98
C PHE A 46 -0.58 -7.55 -1.72
N HIS A 47 -1.18 -6.52 -1.12
CA HIS A 47 -0.48 -5.28 -0.80
C HIS A 47 -0.10 -5.27 0.69
N LEU A 48 1.19 -5.52 0.94
CA LEU A 48 1.80 -5.54 2.27
C LEU A 48 2.89 -4.46 2.43
N ALA A 49 3.22 -3.74 1.36
CA ALA A 49 4.31 -2.77 1.37
C ALA A 49 3.87 -1.51 2.14
N ALA A 50 4.63 -1.19 3.19
CA ALA A 50 4.40 -0.02 4.04
C ALA A 50 5.70 0.34 4.77
N THR A 51 5.85 1.60 5.16
CA THR A 51 6.70 1.95 6.29
C THR A 51 5.88 1.79 7.59
N VAL A 52 6.46 1.07 8.56
CA VAL A 52 5.80 0.69 9.82
C VAL A 52 6.42 1.38 11.03
N ARG A 53 7.22 2.42 10.80
CA ARG A 53 7.84 3.21 11.87
C ARG A 53 6.80 4.18 12.45
N PHE A 54 6.54 4.08 13.74
CA PHE A 54 5.55 4.94 14.42
C PHE A 54 6.01 6.40 14.52
N ASP A 55 7.31 6.64 14.45
CA ASP A 55 7.94 7.96 14.47
C ASP A 55 8.27 8.50 13.07
N GLU A 56 7.82 7.81 12.00
CA GLU A 56 8.07 8.24 10.62
C GLU A 56 7.49 9.63 10.37
N LYS A 57 8.23 10.43 9.60
CA LYS A 57 7.75 11.75 9.17
C LYS A 57 6.64 11.59 8.14
N PHE A 58 5.63 12.47 8.19
CA PHE A 58 4.50 12.41 7.26
C PHE A 58 4.93 12.52 5.79
N ASN A 59 5.94 13.35 5.48
CA ASN A 59 6.48 13.48 4.13
C ASN A 59 7.12 12.19 3.58
N ILE A 60 7.42 11.20 4.42
CA ILE A 60 7.89 9.86 4.03
C ILE A 60 6.74 8.86 4.08
N ALA A 61 5.97 8.85 5.18
CA ALA A 61 4.92 7.87 5.41
C ALA A 61 3.73 8.03 4.44
N VAL A 62 3.34 9.26 4.11
CA VAL A 62 2.17 9.54 3.26
C VAL A 62 2.39 9.05 1.82
N PRO A 63 3.49 9.39 1.12
CA PRO A 63 3.75 8.85 -0.21
C PRO A 63 3.76 7.32 -0.26
N ILE A 64 4.33 6.66 0.76
CA ILE A 64 4.45 5.19 0.77
C ILE A 64 3.13 4.51 1.13
N ASN A 65 2.55 4.84 2.27
CA ASN A 65 1.42 4.09 2.84
C ASN A 65 0.08 4.49 2.21
N ILE A 66 -0.09 5.77 1.86
CA ILE A 66 -1.32 6.28 1.25
C ILE A 66 -1.15 6.33 -0.28
N GLY A 67 -0.12 7.03 -0.76
CA GLY A 67 0.19 7.16 -2.18
C GLY A 67 0.42 5.79 -2.84
N GLY A 68 1.30 4.96 -2.30
CA GLY A 68 1.56 3.61 -2.82
C GLY A 68 0.31 2.73 -2.85
N THR A 69 -0.57 2.83 -1.84
CA THR A 69 -1.86 2.10 -1.84
C THR A 69 -2.77 2.60 -2.97
N LYS A 70 -2.84 3.91 -3.21
CA LYS A 70 -3.58 4.49 -4.34
C LYS A 70 -3.03 3.98 -5.67
N GLU A 71 -1.71 4.01 -5.88
CA GLU A 71 -1.08 3.52 -7.11
C GLU A 71 -1.35 2.02 -7.34
N ILE A 72 -1.35 1.20 -6.29
CA ILE A 72 -1.76 -0.21 -6.38
C ILE A 72 -3.23 -0.36 -6.77
N ILE A 73 -4.13 0.45 -6.21
CA ILE A 73 -5.55 0.44 -6.60
C ILE A 73 -5.71 0.85 -8.07
N ASP A 74 -4.93 1.82 -8.54
CA ASP A 74 -4.96 2.23 -9.95
C ASP A 74 -4.39 1.14 -10.87
N LEU A 75 -3.34 0.42 -10.46
CA LEU A 75 -2.89 -0.81 -11.15
C LEU A 75 -3.98 -1.90 -11.16
N CYS A 76 -4.68 -2.09 -10.04
CA CYS A 76 -5.77 -3.07 -9.97
C CYS A 76 -6.86 -2.77 -11.01
N ARG A 77 -7.18 -1.50 -11.25
CA ARG A 77 -8.18 -1.07 -12.23
C ARG A 77 -7.76 -1.36 -13.67
N THR A 78 -6.47 -1.50 -13.95
CA THR A 78 -5.93 -1.80 -15.29
C THR A 78 -5.68 -3.29 -15.49
N CYS A 79 -5.69 -4.11 -14.44
CA CYS A 79 -5.52 -5.56 -14.53
C CYS A 79 -6.73 -6.25 -15.19
N VAL A 80 -6.49 -6.92 -16.32
CA VAL A 80 -7.56 -7.51 -17.16
C VAL A 80 -8.22 -8.74 -16.53
N ASN A 81 -7.51 -9.45 -15.64
CA ASN A 81 -7.97 -10.70 -15.03
C ASN A 81 -8.05 -10.64 -13.50
N LEU A 82 -8.14 -9.44 -12.92
CA LEU A 82 -8.14 -9.27 -11.47
C LEU A 82 -9.35 -9.95 -10.83
N LYS A 83 -9.09 -10.71 -9.75
CA LYS A 83 -10.08 -11.40 -8.92
C LYS A 83 -10.16 -10.81 -7.52
N SER A 84 -9.03 -10.36 -6.96
CA SER A 84 -9.00 -9.80 -5.62
C SER A 84 -7.77 -8.91 -5.40
N MET A 85 -7.96 -7.84 -4.64
CA MET A 85 -6.90 -7.07 -3.99
C MET A 85 -7.04 -7.29 -2.48
N VAL A 86 -5.97 -7.77 -1.86
CA VAL A 86 -5.89 -8.03 -0.42
C VAL A 86 -4.95 -7.02 0.19
N TYR A 87 -5.53 -6.04 0.87
CA TYR A 87 -4.79 -5.04 1.64
C TYR A 87 -4.52 -5.55 3.05
N VAL A 88 -3.27 -5.52 3.48
CA VAL A 88 -2.88 -5.86 4.85
C VAL A 88 -2.71 -4.57 5.64
N SER A 89 -3.69 -4.28 6.51
CA SER A 89 -3.66 -3.13 7.43
C SER A 89 -3.08 -3.52 8.80
N THR A 90 -3.27 -2.65 9.79
CA THR A 90 -2.81 -2.83 11.17
C THR A 90 -3.89 -2.42 12.17
N ALA A 91 -3.93 -3.10 13.32
CA ALA A 91 -4.78 -2.70 14.45
C ALA A 91 -4.31 -1.41 15.13
N TYR A 92 -3.11 -0.92 14.80
CA TYR A 92 -2.57 0.37 15.24
C TYR A 92 -2.97 1.53 14.31
N CYS A 93 -4.03 1.37 13.52
CA CYS A 93 -4.57 2.47 12.72
C CYS A 93 -5.18 3.54 13.65
N ASN A 94 -5.20 4.79 13.16
CA ASN A 94 -5.85 5.86 13.91
C ASN A 94 -7.35 5.57 14.02
N CYS A 95 -7.86 5.48 15.25
CA CYS A 95 -9.24 5.15 15.55
C CYS A 95 -9.85 6.28 16.39
N PRO A 96 -10.52 7.27 15.76
CA PRO A 96 -11.14 8.37 16.50
C PRO A 96 -12.40 7.94 17.28
N LEU A 97 -12.89 6.71 17.07
CA LEU A 97 -14.11 6.18 17.66
C LEU A 97 -13.79 5.37 18.92
N LYS A 98 -14.66 5.46 19.93
CA LYS A 98 -14.56 4.64 21.16
C LYS A 98 -14.94 3.18 20.95
N GLU A 99 -15.84 2.93 20.01
CA GLU A 99 -16.34 1.60 19.68
C GLU A 99 -16.26 1.38 18.17
N ILE A 100 -15.65 0.26 17.77
CA ILE A 100 -15.54 -0.16 16.38
C ILE A 100 -16.53 -1.28 16.11
N LYS A 101 -17.24 -1.16 14.99
CA LYS A 101 -18.21 -2.10 14.44
C LYS A 101 -17.67 -2.65 13.13
N GLU A 102 -18.11 -3.84 12.77
CA GLU A 102 -17.80 -4.45 11.48
C GLU A 102 -18.67 -3.81 10.38
N CYS A 103 -18.32 -2.59 9.99
CA CYS A 103 -19.01 -1.84 8.94
C CYS A 103 -18.04 -0.90 8.22
N PHE A 104 -18.45 -0.44 7.03
CA PHE A 104 -17.78 0.67 6.37
C PHE A 104 -18.15 1.98 7.06
N TYR A 105 -17.14 2.77 7.40
CA TYR A 105 -17.30 4.11 7.93
C TYR A 105 -17.17 5.12 6.80
N ASP A 106 -18.06 6.11 6.79
CA ASP A 106 -17.91 7.24 5.88
C ASP A 106 -16.63 8.01 6.26
N PRO A 107 -15.72 8.25 5.29
CA PRO A 107 -14.53 9.01 5.57
C PRO A 107 -14.90 10.48 5.86
N PRO A 108 -14.18 11.15 6.77
CA PRO A 108 -14.47 12.54 7.10
C PRO A 108 -14.08 13.52 5.97
N LEU A 109 -13.25 13.07 5.03
CA LEU A 109 -12.72 13.84 3.89
C LEU A 109 -12.62 12.94 2.66
N ASP A 110 -12.65 13.55 1.48
CA ASP A 110 -12.32 12.84 0.24
C ASP A 110 -10.84 12.42 0.23
N ALA A 111 -10.54 11.26 -0.36
CA ALA A 111 -9.19 10.70 -0.35
C ALA A 111 -8.18 11.57 -1.11
N GLU A 112 -8.57 12.20 -2.22
CA GLU A 112 -7.67 13.08 -2.97
C GLU A 112 -7.44 14.39 -2.23
N GLU A 113 -8.49 14.94 -1.61
CA GLU A 113 -8.37 16.13 -0.76
C GLU A 113 -7.45 15.88 0.44
N ASP A 114 -7.56 14.72 1.10
CA ASP A 114 -6.73 14.34 2.25
C ASP A 114 -5.26 14.15 1.84
N ILE A 115 -5.00 13.46 0.73
CA ILE A 115 -3.64 13.33 0.17
C ILE A 115 -3.05 14.70 -0.17
N ASN A 116 -3.83 15.58 -0.80
CA ASN A 116 -3.37 16.92 -1.15
C ASN A 116 -3.09 17.77 0.10
N TYR A 117 -3.95 17.70 1.12
CA TYR A 117 -3.74 18.37 2.39
C TYR A 117 -2.46 17.90 3.08
N LEU A 118 -2.25 16.58 3.18
CA LEU A 118 -1.08 16.00 3.83
C LEU A 118 0.22 16.27 3.06
N SER A 119 0.16 16.45 1.74
CA SER A 119 1.34 16.73 0.92
C SER A 119 1.71 18.22 0.85
N THR A 120 0.75 19.13 1.07
CA THR A 120 0.96 20.59 0.99
C THR A 120 1.10 21.27 2.34
N THR A 121 0.68 20.62 3.43
CA THR A 121 0.79 21.15 4.79
C THR A 121 2.22 21.07 5.31
N ASP A 122 2.66 22.13 6.00
CA ASP A 122 3.99 22.18 6.62
C ASP A 122 4.17 21.02 7.62
N GLU A 123 5.32 20.36 7.55
CA GLU A 123 5.67 19.22 8.41
C GLU A 123 5.57 19.57 9.90
N ALA A 124 5.92 20.80 10.29
CA ALA A 124 5.81 21.26 11.68
C ALA A 124 4.36 21.29 12.18
N VAL A 125 3.39 21.57 11.29
CA VAL A 125 1.96 21.53 11.61
C VAL A 125 1.48 20.08 11.72
N LEU A 126 1.92 19.20 10.82
CA LEU A 126 1.56 17.79 10.84
C LEU A 126 2.13 17.06 12.07
N GLU A 127 3.31 17.44 12.56
CA GLU A 127 3.89 16.89 13.79
C GLU A 127 3.00 17.12 15.02
N VAL A 128 2.23 18.23 15.06
CA VAL A 128 1.26 18.47 16.15
C VAL A 128 0.14 17.43 16.16
N LEU A 129 -0.20 16.85 15.00
CA LEU A 129 -1.24 15.83 14.89
C LEU A 129 -0.81 14.46 15.45
N LYS A 130 0.51 14.18 15.57
CA LYS A 130 1.00 12.91 16.13
C LYS A 130 0.69 12.71 17.62
N TYR A 131 0.38 13.79 18.33
CA TYR A 131 0.18 13.79 19.79
C TYR A 131 -1.29 13.88 20.22
N LYS A 132 -2.23 13.66 19.29
CA LYS A 132 -3.67 13.55 19.56
C LYS A 132 -4.13 12.11 19.41
#